data_AF-A0A9W7A277-F1
#
_entry.id   AF-A0A9W7A277-F1
#
_cell.length_a   1.000
_cell.length_b   1.000
_cell.length_c   1.000
_cell.angle_alpha   90.00
_cell.angle_beta   90.00
_cell.angle_gamma   90.00
#
_symmetry.space_group_name_H-M   'P 1'
#
loop_
_entity.id
_entity.type
_entity.pdbx_description
1 polymer ?
#
loop_
_entity_poly.entity_id
_entity_poly.type
_entity_poly.pdbx_seq_one_letter_code
_entity_poly.pdbx_strand_id
1 'polypeptide(L)'
;MVTETMSDRSERLRNLVKRVYRNLGNYEKALEYYERALKGSETTMGKTHPQTLATVGNIAIVYNTTEDYGKSEEFYQRSLEGKVAQLGKDHKSTMRCAENYRICLEDSGNSAGQAELRKAYHNV
;
A
#
# COMPACT_ATOMS: atom_id res chain seq x y z
N MET A 1 6.06 -21.64 27.40
CA MET A 1 6.56 -21.47 26.01
C MET A 1 5.44 -20.83 25.22
N VAL A 2 5.57 -19.54 24.88
CA VAL A 2 4.59 -18.87 24.02
C VAL A 2 4.95 -19.29 22.59
N THR A 3 4.08 -20.06 21.93
CA THR A 3 4.28 -20.43 20.53
C THR A 3 4.00 -19.22 19.65
N GLU A 4 5.04 -18.48 19.27
CA GLU A 4 4.94 -17.45 18.23
C GLU A 4 4.42 -18.10 16.93
N THR A 5 3.29 -17.61 16.45
CA THR A 5 2.70 -18.06 15.19
C THR A 5 3.50 -17.48 14.00
N MET A 6 3.40 -18.10 12.82
CA MET A 6 4.08 -17.56 11.61
C MET A 6 3.63 -16.13 11.26
N SER A 7 2.41 -15.75 11.65
CA SER A 7 1.88 -14.38 11.50
C SER A 7 2.65 -13.39 12.37
N ASP A 8 2.84 -13.74 13.65
CA ASP A 8 3.54 -12.91 14.64
C ASP A 8 5.01 -12.68 14.23
N ARG A 9 5.66 -13.73 13.70
CA ARG A 9 7.02 -13.64 13.16
C ARG A 9 7.10 -12.73 11.92
N SER A 10 6.10 -12.79 11.03
CA SER A 10 6.03 -11.94 9.83
C SER A 10 5.89 -10.46 10.19
N GLU A 11 5.02 -10.16 11.16
CA GLU A 11 4.78 -8.81 11.66
C GLU A 11 6.01 -8.23 12.35
N ARG A 12 6.69 -9.03 13.18
CA ARG A 12 7.93 -8.63 13.85
C ARG A 12 9.06 -8.33 12.87
N LEU A 13 9.20 -9.13 11.81
CA LEU A 13 10.15 -8.89 10.71
C LEU A 13 9.81 -7.59 9.97
N ARG A 14 8.53 -7.37 9.66
CA ARG A 14 8.04 -6.14 9.03
C ARG A 14 8.43 -4.92 9.87
N ASN A 15 8.13 -4.95 11.17
CA ASN A 15 8.43 -3.86 12.11
C ASN A 15 9.95 -3.61 12.25
N LEU A 16 10.78 -4.65 12.22
CA LEU A 16 12.23 -4.50 12.23
C LEU A 16 12.74 -3.80 10.96
N VAL A 17 12.25 -4.19 9.79
CA VAL A 17 12.60 -3.56 8.51
C VAL A 17 12.16 -2.09 8.50
N LYS A 18 10.93 -1.79 8.93
CA LYS A 18 10.43 -0.40 9.06
C LYS A 18 11.38 0.44 9.94
N ARG A 19 11.84 -0.10 11.08
CA ARG A 19 12.75 0.61 11.99
C ARG A 19 14.13 0.87 11.38
N VAL A 20 14.71 -0.14 10.70
CA VAL A 20 16.05 0.00 10.08
C VAL A 20 16.03 1.07 8.99
N TYR A 21 15.05 1.04 8.09
CA TYR A 21 14.96 2.02 7.01
C TYR A 21 14.62 3.43 7.51
N ARG A 22 13.88 3.56 8.63
CA ARG A 22 13.63 4.85 9.30
C ARG A 22 14.92 5.50 9.77
N ASN A 23 15.78 4.71 10.41
CA ASN A 23 17.05 5.19 10.94
C ASN A 23 18.06 5.54 9.84
N LEU A 24 17.88 5.01 8.61
CA LEU A 24 18.74 5.31 7.46
C LEU A 24 18.28 6.54 6.66
N GLY A 25 17.15 7.18 7.01
CA GLY A 25 16.64 8.36 6.29
C GLY A 25 16.25 8.07 4.83
N ASN A 26 15.99 6.82 4.48
CA ASN A 26 15.85 6.39 3.09
C ASN A 26 14.42 6.63 2.55
N TYR A 27 13.46 6.96 3.41
CA TYR A 27 12.06 7.15 3.03
C TYR A 27 11.79 8.46 2.29
N GLU A 28 12.42 9.56 2.70
CA GLU A 28 12.29 10.85 2.03
C GLU A 28 12.83 10.77 0.60
N LYS A 29 13.98 10.10 0.43
CA LYS A 29 14.54 9.81 -0.90
C LYS A 29 13.61 8.91 -1.70
N ALA A 30 13.07 7.86 -1.10
CA ALA A 30 12.12 6.97 -1.78
C ALA A 30 10.87 7.73 -2.25
N LEU A 31 10.32 8.62 -1.42
CA LEU A 31 9.20 9.50 -1.80
C LEU A 31 9.59 10.39 -2.98
N GLU A 32 10.74 11.08 -2.93
CA GLU A 32 11.20 11.94 -4.05
C GLU A 32 11.31 11.14 -5.36
N TYR A 33 11.90 9.94 -5.31
CA TYR A 33 12.01 9.06 -6.48
C TYR A 33 10.64 8.65 -7.02
N TYR A 34 9.73 8.21 -6.16
CA TYR A 34 8.40 7.77 -6.60
C TYR A 34 7.51 8.93 -7.05
N GLU A 35 7.59 10.12 -6.47
CA GLU A 35 6.86 11.30 -6.92
C GLU A 35 7.33 11.74 -8.31
N ARG A 36 8.65 11.74 -8.56
CA ARG A 36 9.21 12.00 -9.89
C ARG A 36 8.77 10.95 -10.91
N ALA A 37 8.81 9.67 -10.53
CA ALA A 37 8.32 8.58 -11.37
C ALA A 37 6.81 8.70 -11.64
N LEU A 38 6.02 9.08 -10.63
CA LEU A 38 4.59 9.29 -10.75
C LEU A 38 4.30 10.39 -11.78
N LYS A 39 4.90 11.57 -11.61
CA LYS A 39 4.76 12.69 -12.55
C LYS A 39 5.12 12.30 -13.99
N GLY A 40 6.22 11.56 -14.16
CA GLY A 40 6.62 11.02 -15.47
C GLY A 40 5.57 10.08 -16.05
N SER A 41 5.15 9.07 -15.29
CA SER A 41 4.16 8.06 -15.74
C SER A 41 2.77 8.64 -16.02
N GLU A 42 2.32 9.62 -15.22
CA GLU A 42 1.06 10.34 -15.47
C GLU A 42 1.11 11.13 -16.79
N THR A 43 2.28 11.72 -17.11
CA THR A 43 2.47 12.49 -18.34
C THR A 43 2.55 11.59 -19.57
N THR A 44 3.24 10.45 -19.47
CA THR A 44 3.52 9.58 -20.63
C THR A 44 2.43 8.55 -20.90
N MET A 45 1.82 8.00 -19.85
CA MET A 45 0.87 6.88 -19.95
C MET A 45 -0.53 7.23 -19.44
N GLY A 46 -0.68 8.34 -18.71
CA GLY A 46 -1.93 8.75 -18.09
C GLY A 46 -2.09 8.26 -16.65
N LYS A 47 -3.02 8.90 -15.93
CA LYS A 47 -3.25 8.69 -14.48
C LYS A 47 -3.79 7.32 -14.12
N THR A 48 -4.50 6.68 -15.05
CA THR A 48 -5.16 5.38 -14.83
C THR A 48 -4.33 4.22 -15.36
N HIS A 49 -3.20 4.45 -16.03
CA HIS A 49 -2.41 3.35 -16.57
C HIS A 49 -1.92 2.40 -15.45
N PRO A 50 -1.94 1.06 -15.65
CA PRO A 50 -1.58 0.11 -14.61
C PRO A 50 -0.20 0.35 -13.96
N GLN A 51 0.79 0.81 -14.73
CA GLN A 51 2.10 1.16 -14.17
C GLN A 51 2.07 2.45 -13.34
N THR A 52 1.32 3.47 -13.77
CA THR A 52 1.11 4.69 -12.98
C THR A 52 0.47 4.34 -11.63
N LEU A 53 -0.56 3.50 -11.64
CA LEU A 53 -1.23 3.04 -10.44
C LEU A 53 -0.35 2.15 -9.56
N ALA A 54 0.59 1.39 -10.14
CA ALA A 54 1.60 0.67 -9.37
C ALA A 54 2.51 1.65 -8.61
N THR A 55 2.95 2.74 -9.25
CA THR A 55 3.72 3.80 -8.58
C THR A 55 2.95 4.45 -7.44
N VAL A 56 1.66 4.76 -7.64
CA VAL A 56 0.78 5.29 -6.58
C VAL A 56 0.74 4.34 -5.37
N GLY A 57 0.60 3.02 -5.61
CA GLY A 57 0.62 2.03 -4.53
C GLY A 57 1.97 1.92 -3.80
N ASN A 58 3.08 2.17 -4.49
CA ASN A 58 4.40 2.20 -3.85
C ASN A 58 4.56 3.42 -2.94
N ILE A 59 4.02 4.59 -3.33
CA ILE A 59 3.99 5.78 -2.47
C ILE A 59 3.18 5.49 -1.20
N ALA A 60 2.04 4.81 -1.35
CA ALA A 60 1.22 4.39 -0.21
C ALA A 60 2.01 3.51 0.78
N ILE A 61 2.83 2.56 0.28
CA ILE A 61 3.71 1.72 1.13
C ILE A 61 4.69 2.58 1.91
N VAL A 62 5.29 3.60 1.29
CA VAL A 62 6.25 4.48 1.97
C VAL A 62 5.56 5.24 3.10
N TYR A 63 4.39 5.82 2.84
CA TYR A 63 3.61 6.51 3.88
C TYR A 63 3.17 5.57 5.02
N ASN A 64 2.74 4.35 4.71
CA ASN A 64 2.39 3.36 5.75
C ASN A 64 3.59 3.01 6.63
N THR A 65 4.77 3.00 6.01
CA THR A 65 6.03 2.65 6.67
C THR A 65 6.55 3.79 7.55
N THR A 66 6.26 5.04 7.17
CA THR A 66 6.53 6.24 7.97
C THR A 66 5.38 6.60 8.92
N GLU A 67 4.39 5.72 9.08
CA GLU A 67 3.23 5.89 9.98
C GLU A 67 2.32 7.10 9.62
N ASP A 68 2.43 7.62 8.38
CA ASP A 68 1.49 8.60 7.83
C ASP A 68 0.32 7.85 7.19
N TYR A 69 -0.51 7.25 8.05
CA TYR A 69 -1.60 6.39 7.62
C TYR A 69 -2.64 7.12 6.78
N GLY A 70 -2.93 8.40 7.07
CA GLY A 70 -3.90 9.18 6.31
C GLY A 70 -3.53 9.28 4.83
N LYS A 71 -2.26 9.63 4.52
CA LYS A 71 -1.79 9.65 3.13
C LYS A 71 -1.67 8.25 2.55
N SER A 72 -1.25 7.27 3.35
CA SER A 72 -1.17 5.90 2.86
C SER A 72 -2.53 5.39 2.37
N GLU A 73 -3.58 5.60 3.17
CA GLU A 73 -4.95 5.21 2.82
C GLU A 73 -5.43 5.92 1.55
N GLU A 74 -5.21 7.23 1.41
CA GLU A 74 -5.58 8.00 0.21
C GLU A 74 -4.93 7.42 -1.06
N PHE A 75 -3.63 7.15 -1.01
CA PHE A 75 -2.90 6.61 -2.17
C PHE A 75 -3.28 5.15 -2.46
N TYR A 76 -3.52 4.32 -1.44
CA TYR A 76 -4.01 2.96 -1.66
C TYR A 76 -5.40 2.94 -2.28
N GLN A 77 -6.32 3.77 -1.79
CA GLN A 77 -7.66 3.90 -2.35
C GLN A 77 -7.59 4.30 -3.83
N ARG A 78 -6.83 5.34 -4.16
CA ARG A 78 -6.62 5.77 -5.55
C ARG A 78 -6.04 4.65 -6.43
N SER A 79 -5.02 3.95 -5.93
CA SER A 79 -4.38 2.85 -6.67
C SER A 79 -5.35 1.69 -6.92
N LEU A 80 -6.14 1.35 -5.90
CA LEU A 80 -7.08 0.24 -5.94
C LEU A 80 -8.24 0.53 -6.88
N GLU A 81 -8.89 1.69 -6.75
CA GLU A 81 -9.98 2.12 -7.63
C GLU A 81 -9.55 2.12 -9.10
N GLY A 82 -8.39 2.68 -9.40
CA GLY A 82 -7.86 2.67 -10.76
C GLY A 82 -7.57 1.26 -11.28
N LYS A 83 -7.00 0.38 -10.45
CA LYS A 83 -6.68 -1.01 -10.85
C LYS A 83 -7.95 -1.82 -11.09
N VAL A 84 -8.98 -1.63 -10.28
CA VAL A 84 -10.30 -2.25 -10.50
C VAL A 84 -10.88 -1.80 -11.84
N ALA A 85 -10.85 -0.50 -12.11
CA ALA A 85 -11.40 0.06 -13.35
C ALA A 85 -10.67 -0.45 -14.61
N GLN A 86 -9.36 -0.68 -14.54
CA GLN A 86 -8.55 -1.08 -15.71
C GLN A 86 -8.35 -2.58 -15.86
N LEU A 87 -8.26 -3.32 -14.76
CA LEU A 87 -7.85 -4.73 -14.74
C LEU A 87 -8.94 -5.65 -14.21
N GLY A 88 -9.96 -5.10 -13.54
CA GLY A 88 -10.95 -5.86 -12.79
C GLY A 88 -10.48 -6.23 -11.38
N LYS A 89 -11.44 -6.56 -10.52
CA LYS A 89 -11.24 -6.89 -9.10
C LYS A 89 -10.41 -8.17 -8.87
N ASP A 90 -10.57 -9.17 -9.73
CA ASP A 90 -9.95 -10.50 -9.56
C ASP A 90 -8.54 -10.57 -10.17
N HIS A 91 -8.07 -9.49 -10.78
CA HIS A 91 -6.72 -9.44 -11.33
C HIS A 91 -5.67 -9.45 -10.22
N LYS A 92 -4.59 -10.23 -10.39
CA LYS A 92 -3.53 -10.42 -9.38
C LYS A 92 -2.94 -9.10 -8.84
N SER A 93 -2.81 -8.09 -9.69
CA SER A 93 -2.31 -6.76 -9.28
C SER A 93 -3.31 -6.02 -8.39
N THR A 94 -4.61 -6.15 -8.68
CA THR A 94 -5.70 -5.54 -7.92
C THR A 94 -5.82 -6.21 -6.55
N MET A 95 -5.85 -7.55 -6.52
CA MET A 95 -5.92 -8.30 -5.26
C MET A 95 -4.73 -8.00 -4.34
N ARG A 96 -3.51 -7.91 -4.88
CA ARG A 96 -2.33 -7.52 -4.10
C ARG A 96 -2.41 -6.08 -3.59
N CYS A 97 -3.00 -5.18 -4.36
CA CYS A 97 -3.25 -3.82 -3.93
C CYS A 97 -4.25 -3.77 -2.77
N ALA A 98 -5.32 -4.57 -2.86
CA ALA A 98 -6.33 -4.68 -1.81
C ALA A 98 -5.73 -5.27 -0.53
N GLU A 99 -4.91 -6.30 -0.60
CA GLU A 99 -4.25 -6.88 0.58
C GLU A 99 -3.32 -5.86 1.26
N ASN A 100 -2.52 -5.13 0.48
CA ASN A 100 -1.66 -4.09 1.04
C ASN A 100 -2.48 -2.94 1.69
N TYR A 101 -3.63 -2.60 1.11
CA TYR A 101 -4.53 -1.60 1.70
C TYR A 101 -5.17 -2.12 2.99
N ARG A 102 -5.58 -3.39 3.03
CA ARG A 102 -6.09 -4.06 4.24
C ARG A 102 -5.08 -3.96 5.38
N ILE A 103 -3.81 -4.27 5.11
CA ILE A 103 -2.72 -4.14 6.09
C ILE A 103 -2.55 -2.68 6.55
N CYS A 104 -2.65 -1.71 5.65
CA CYS A 104 -2.59 -0.29 6.03
C CYS A 104 -3.72 0.09 6.99
N LEU A 105 -4.94 -0.38 6.72
CA LEU A 105 -6.10 -0.15 7.58
C LEU A 105 -5.99 -0.88 8.93
N GLU A 106 -5.25 -2.00 9.00
CA GLU A 106 -4.88 -2.65 10.27
C GLU A 106 -3.87 -1.82 11.05
N ASP A 107 -2.78 -1.40 10.40
CA ASP A 107 -1.73 -0.58 11.00
C ASP A 107 -2.29 0.76 11.51
N SER A 108 -3.29 1.34 10.82
CA SER A 108 -3.94 2.60 11.21
C SER A 108 -5.08 2.44 12.24
N GLY A 109 -5.53 1.21 12.49
CA GLY A 109 -6.70 0.92 13.34
C GLY A 109 -8.04 1.32 12.70
N ASN A 110 -8.10 1.63 11.40
CA ASN A 110 -9.31 2.03 10.69
C ASN A 110 -10.24 0.83 10.42
N SER A 111 -10.98 0.43 11.45
CA SER A 111 -11.92 -0.70 11.42
C SER A 111 -13.08 -0.50 10.44
N ALA A 112 -13.49 0.76 10.21
CA ALA A 112 -14.55 1.09 9.25
C ALA A 112 -14.09 0.80 7.82
N GLY A 113 -12.91 1.29 7.44
CA GLY A 113 -12.31 1.03 6.14
C GLY A 113 -12.06 -0.47 5.90
N GLN A 114 -11.63 -1.22 6.93
CA GLN A 114 -11.50 -2.69 6.80
C GLN A 114 -12.84 -3.35 6.48
N ALA A 115 -13.92 -2.95 7.16
CA ALA A 115 -15.25 -3.50 6.92
C ALA A 115 -15.76 -3.17 5.51
N GLU A 116 -15.50 -1.96 5.01
CA GLU A 116 -15.81 -1.56 3.64
C GLU A 116 -15.02 -2.37 2.62
N LEU A 117 -13.71 -2.49 2.82
CA LEU A 117 -12.84 -3.25 1.95
C LEU A 117 -13.25 -4.74 1.90
N ARG A 118 -13.54 -5.35 3.05
CA ARG A 118 -13.99 -6.74 3.13
C ARG A 118 -15.34 -6.98 2.43
N LYS A 119 -16.25 -6.01 2.49
CA LYS A 119 -17.52 -6.07 1.75
C LYS A 119 -17.28 -6.02 0.24
N ALA A 120 -16.37 -5.16 -0.21
CA ALA A 120 -16.06 -4.98 -1.64
C ALA A 120 -15.23 -6.14 -2.22
N TYR A 121 -14.35 -6.75 -1.42
CA TYR A 121 -13.43 -7.80 -1.84
C TYR A 121 -13.52 -8.98 -0.87
N HIS A 122 -14.48 -9.87 -1.15
CA HIS A 122 -14.81 -11.05 -0.33
C HIS A 122 -13.65 -12.03 -0.07
N ASN A 123 -12.48 -11.79 -0.68
CA ASN A 123 -11.31 -12.67 -0.71
C ASN A 123 -10.05 -12.05 -0.06
N VAL A 124 -10.19 -10.94 0.67
CA VAL A 124 -9.09 -10.20 1.32
C VAL A 124 -9.34 -10.14 2.82
#